data_AF-A0A9E3TS64-F1
#
_entry.id   AF-A0A9E3TS64-F1
#
_cell.length_a   1.000
_cell.length_b   1.000
_cell.length_c   1.000
_cell.angle_alpha   90.00
_cell.angle_beta   90.00
_cell.angle_gamma   90.00
#
_symmetry.space_group_name_H-M   'P 1'
#
loop_
_entity.id
_entity.type
_entity.pdbx_description
1 polymer ?
#
loop_
_entity_poly.entity_id
_entity_poly.type
_entity_poly.pdbx_seq_one_letter_code
_entity_poly.pdbx_strand_id
1 'polypeptide(L)'
;MTAKLSKELSDALQASGTSEVEAVDPSSGRVYFIVDSETHRQAMDALRQRQDREAIAEGIAQMEAGEGKPLDEAFEDMRGRLGFPQQS
;
A
#
# COMPACT_ATOMS: atom_id res chain seq x y z
N MET A 1 -0.27 -8.66 -19.71
CA MET A 1 -1.29 -8.48 -20.78
C MET A 1 -2.22 -7.37 -20.35
N THR A 2 -2.51 -6.40 -21.22
CA THR A 2 -3.49 -5.34 -20.93
C THR A 2 -4.81 -5.74 -21.56
N ALA A 3 -5.80 -6.07 -20.74
CA ALA A 3 -7.15 -6.36 -21.23
C ALA A 3 -7.80 -5.06 -21.71
N LYS A 4 -8.46 -5.09 -22.87
CA LYS A 4 -9.28 -3.97 -23.33
C LYS A 4 -10.63 -4.03 -22.60
N LEU A 5 -11.13 -2.87 -22.19
CA LEU A 5 -12.47 -2.76 -21.62
C LEU A 5 -13.52 -3.12 -22.69
N SER A 6 -14.62 -3.74 -22.26
CA SER A 6 -15.81 -3.86 -23.10
C SER A 6 -16.42 -2.47 -23.33
N LYS A 7 -17.24 -2.34 -24.38
CA LYS A 7 -17.92 -1.07 -24.67
C LYS A 7 -18.82 -0.64 -23.51
N GLU A 8 -19.57 -1.57 -22.91
CA GLU A 8 -20.44 -1.29 -21.77
C GLU A 8 -19.68 -0.72 -20.57
N LEU A 9 -18.52 -1.30 -20.22
CA LEU A 9 -17.69 -0.79 -19.12
C LEU A 9 -17.05 0.56 -19.47
N SER A 10 -16.68 0.77 -20.73
CA SER A 10 -16.12 2.04 -21.19
C SER A 10 -17.15 3.17 -21.14
N ASP A 11 -18.39 2.89 -21.58
CA ASP A 11 -19.50 3.83 -21.54
C ASP A 11 -19.90 4.12 -20.08
N ALA A 12 -19.90 3.10 -19.21
CA ALA A 12 -20.16 3.27 -17.78
C ALA A 12 -19.10 4.14 -17.08
N LEU A 13 -17.81 3.95 -17.40
CA LEU A 13 -16.72 4.77 -16.87
C LEU A 13 -16.80 6.23 -17.37
N GLN A 14 -17.18 6.44 -18.62
CA GLN A 14 -17.36 7.80 -19.14
C GLN A 14 -18.57 8.49 -18.53
N ALA A 15 -19.66 7.75 -18.27
CA ALA A 15 -20.85 8.26 -17.61
C ALA A 15 -20.64 8.51 -16.10
N SER A 16 -19.78 7.73 -15.43
CA SER A 16 -19.40 7.95 -14.04
C SER A 16 -18.45 9.13 -13.85
N GLY A 17 -17.85 9.61 -14.95
CA GLY A 17 -16.96 10.76 -15.00
C GLY A 17 -15.61 10.46 -14.34
N THR A 18 -15.51 10.75 -13.04
CA THR A 18 -14.33 10.50 -12.19
C THR A 18 -14.60 9.48 -11.08
N SER A 19 -15.77 8.83 -11.11
CA SER A 19 -16.15 7.84 -10.09
C SER A 19 -15.78 6.43 -10.52
N GLU A 20 -15.49 5.58 -9.55
CA GLU A 20 -15.29 4.14 -9.74
C GLU A 20 -16.53 3.46 -10.34
N VAL A 21 -16.29 2.44 -11.16
CA VAL A 21 -17.36 1.58 -11.69
C VAL A 21 -17.29 0.24 -10.99
N GLU A 22 -18.38 -0.12 -10.33
CA GLU A 22 -18.56 -1.44 -9.75
C GLU A 22 -18.93 -2.45 -10.84
N ALA A 23 -18.16 -3.54 -10.92
CA ALA A 23 -18.34 -4.63 -11.86
C ALA A 23 -18.45 -5.95 -11.10
N VAL A 24 -19.55 -6.67 -11.29
CA VAL A 24 -19.77 -7.98 -10.67
C VAL A 24 -19.40 -9.07 -11.65
N ASP A 25 -18.53 -9.99 -11.24
CA ASP A 25 -18.27 -11.22 -11.99
C ASP A 25 -19.45 -12.19 -11.77
N PRO A 26 -20.25 -12.49 -12.81
CA PRO A 26 -21.43 -13.34 -12.67
C PRO A 26 -21.10 -14.79 -12.34
N SER A 27 -19.86 -15.25 -12.58
CA SER A 27 -19.46 -16.64 -12.34
C SER A 27 -19.03 -16.89 -10.90
N SER A 28 -18.42 -15.89 -10.26
CA SER A 28 -17.86 -16.00 -8.91
C SER A 28 -18.58 -15.15 -7.86
N GLY A 29 -19.46 -14.22 -8.29
CA GLY A 29 -20.11 -13.23 -7.43
C GLY A 29 -19.14 -12.19 -6.86
N ARG A 30 -17.89 -12.16 -7.34
CA ARG A 30 -16.90 -11.19 -6.87
C ARG A 30 -17.19 -9.81 -7.43
N VAL A 31 -17.06 -8.82 -6.56
CA VAL A 31 -17.20 -7.41 -6.90
C VAL A 31 -15.82 -6.82 -7.17
N TYR A 32 -15.68 -6.15 -8.31
CA TYR A 32 -14.49 -5.44 -8.73
C TYR A 32 -14.82 -3.97 -8.87
N PHE A 33 -13.88 -3.10 -8.49
CA PHE A 33 -13.97 -1.67 -8.76
C PHE A 33 -12.98 -1.31 -9.85
N ILE A 34 -13.47 -0.64 -10.90
CA ILE A 34 -12.67 -0.18 -12.02
C ILE A 34 -12.51 1.33 -11.86
N VAL A 35 -11.26 1.77 -11.80
CA VAL A 35 -10.87 3.18 -11.74
C VAL A 35 -9.81 3.46 -12.79
N ASP A 36 -9.65 4.71 -13.17
CA ASP A 36 -8.54 5.11 -14.02
C ASP A 36 -7.19 4.93 -13.27
N SER A 37 -6.13 4.71 -14.05
CA SER A 37 -4.82 4.41 -13.48
C SER A 37 -4.19 5.57 -12.71
N GLU A 38 -4.60 6.82 -13.00
CA GLU A 38 -4.07 8.00 -12.35
C GLU A 38 -4.70 8.16 -10.97
N THR A 39 -6.02 8.07 -10.86
CA THR A 39 -6.78 8.01 -9.61
C THR A 39 -6.27 6.90 -8.70
N HIS A 40 -6.06 5.69 -9.24
CA HIS A 40 -5.49 4.60 -8.44
C HIS A 40 -4.11 4.96 -7.87
N ARG A 41 -3.24 5.56 -8.70
CA ARG A 41 -1.89 5.94 -8.27
C ARG A 41 -1.94 7.02 -7.19
N GLN A 42 -2.75 8.05 -7.38
CA GLN A 42 -2.93 9.13 -6.40
C GLN A 42 -3.47 8.60 -5.07
N ALA A 43 -4.44 7.68 -5.11
CA ALA A 43 -4.98 7.05 -3.90
C ALA A 43 -3.92 6.22 -3.16
N MET A 44 -3.14 5.41 -3.88
CA MET A 44 -2.07 4.60 -3.28
C MET A 44 -0.94 5.45 -2.71
N ASP A 45 -0.57 6.53 -3.39
CA ASP A 45 0.44 7.46 -2.90
C ASP A 45 -0.04 8.20 -1.64
N ALA A 46 -1.31 8.60 -1.58
CA ALA A 46 -1.91 9.19 -0.38
C ALA A 46 -1.94 8.20 0.79
N LEU A 47 -2.27 6.93 0.53
CA LEU A 47 -2.23 5.88 1.55
C LEU A 47 -0.82 5.65 2.09
N ARG A 48 0.19 5.60 1.21
CA ARG A 48 1.60 5.49 1.61
C ARG A 48 2.04 6.67 2.48
N GLN A 49 1.77 7.89 2.04
CA GLN A 49 2.10 9.09 2.83
C GLN A 49 1.46 9.07 4.22
N ARG A 50 0.24 8.54 4.34
CA ARG A 50 -0.42 8.37 5.62
C ARG A 50 0.27 7.33 6.49
N GLN A 51 0.58 6.15 5.93
CA GLN A 51 1.31 5.10 6.64
C GLN A 51 2.70 5.59 7.11
N ASP A 52 3.40 6.34 6.27
CA ASP A 52 4.71 6.92 6.61
C ASP A 52 4.59 7.89 7.80
N ARG A 53 3.55 8.73 7.82
CA ARG A 53 3.29 9.64 8.94
C ARG A 53 2.95 8.89 10.22
N GLU A 54 2.14 7.83 10.13
CA GLU A 54 1.79 7.00 11.27
C GLU A 54 3.04 6.29 11.84
N ALA A 55 3.90 5.76 10.98
CA ALA A 55 5.16 5.14 11.39
C ALA A 55 6.15 6.13 12.04
N ILE A 56 6.23 7.37 11.54
CA ILE A 56 7.05 8.42 12.16
C ILE A 56 6.50 8.77 13.55
N ALA A 57 5.18 8.94 13.67
CA ALA A 57 4.55 9.25 14.95
C ALA A 57 4.75 8.13 15.98
N GLU A 58 4.63 6.87 15.55
CA GLU A 58 4.91 5.70 16.36
C GLU A 58 6.38 5.67 16.83
N GLY A 59 7.33 5.90 15.92
CA GLY A 59 8.75 5.96 16.26
C GLY A 59 9.07 7.06 17.27
N ILE A 60 8.46 8.25 17.15
CA ILE A 60 8.61 9.33 18.14
C ILE A 60 8.04 8.91 19.49
N ALA A 61 6.85 8.29 19.53
CA ALA A 61 6.25 7.82 20.77
C ALA A 61 7.10 6.73 21.45
N GLN A 62 7.66 5.79 20.69
CA GLN A 62 8.59 4.77 21.20
C GLN A 62 9.87 5.41 21.77
N MET A 63 10.41 6.43 21.10
CA MET A 63 11.56 7.19 21.62
C MET A 63 11.23 7.92 22.93
N GLU A 64 10.08 8.58 23.02
CA GLU A 64 9.61 9.25 24.24
C GLU A 64 9.35 8.26 25.39
N ALA A 65 8.87 7.06 25.07
CA ALA A 65 8.68 5.97 26.02
C ALA A 65 9.98 5.27 26.44
N GLY A 66 11.13 5.62 25.83
CA GLY A 66 12.42 5.00 26.12
C GLY A 66 12.61 3.62 25.48
N GLU A 67 11.80 3.25 24.49
CA GLU A 67 11.87 1.99 23.73
C GLU A 67 12.91 2.05 22.58
N GLY A 68 13.69 3.13 22.51
CA GLY A 68 14.78 3.27 21.54
C GLY A 68 15.91 2.28 21.84
N LYS A 69 16.36 1.56 20.80
CA LYS A 69 17.50 0.64 20.88
C LYS A 69 18.78 1.29 20.31
N PRO A 70 19.96 1.11 20.93
CA PRO A 70 21.23 1.55 20.35
C PRO A 70 21.47 0.92 18.97
N LEU A 71 22.09 1.68 18.07
CA LEU A 71 22.32 1.24 16.68
C LEU A 71 23.10 -0.08 16.62
N ASP A 72 24.15 -0.23 17.42
CA ASP A 72 24.99 -1.43 17.42
C ASP A 72 24.18 -2.69 17.76
N GLU A 73 23.35 -2.62 18.80
CA GLU A 73 22.49 -3.74 19.19
C GLU A 73 21.40 -4.03 18.14
N ALA A 74 20.90 -3.01 17.44
CA ALA A 74 19.93 -3.19 16.35
C ALA A 74 20.56 -3.88 15.13
N PHE A 75 21.82 -3.57 14.82
CA PHE A 75 22.58 -4.24 13.76
C PHE A 75 22.88 -5.70 14.10
N GLU A 76 23.18 -6.01 15.37
CA GLU A 76 23.38 -7.39 15.81
C GLU A 76 22.12 -8.23 15.66
N ASP A 77 20.95 -7.72 16.06
CA ASP A 77 19.66 -8.39 15.88
C ASP A 77 19.37 -8.66 14.40
N MET A 78 19.61 -7.68 13.52
CA MET A 78 19.39 -7.84 12.08
C MET A 78 20.32 -8.88 11.48
N ARG A 79 21.60 -8.90 11.86
CA ARG A 79 22.56 -9.91 11.41
C ARG A 79 22.16 -11.31 11.86
N GLY A 80 21.70 -11.45 13.11
CA GLY A 80 21.20 -12.71 13.65
C GLY A 80 19.97 -13.24 12.90
N ARG A 81 19.03 -12.36 12.54
CA ARG A 81 17.83 -12.72 11.76
C ARG A 81 18.12 -13.09 10.30
N LEU A 82 19.12 -12.45 9.70
CA LEU A 82 19.47 -12.63 8.29
C LEU A 82 20.61 -13.63 8.06
N GLY A 83 21.18 -14.21 9.12
CA GLY A 83 22.25 -15.21 9.04
C GLY A 83 23.62 -14.65 8.67
N PHE A 84 23.86 -13.35 8.89
CA PHE A 84 25.17 -12.74 8.68
C PHE A 84 26.11 -13.00 9.87
N PRO A 85 27.43 -13.13 9.65
CA PRO A 85 28.40 -13.29 10.73
C PRO A 85 28.40 -12.06 11.64
N GLN A 86 28.36 -12.28 12.97
CA GLN A 86 28.50 -11.22 13.96
C GLN A 86 29.94 -10.67 13.96
N GLN A 87 30.09 -9.36 14.08
CA GLN A 87 31.41 -8.75 14.25
C GLN A 87 31.78 -8.84 15.73
N SER A 88 32.82 -9.62 16.01
CA SER A 88 33.50 -9.74 17.30
C SER A 88 34.32 -8.50 17.65
#